data_AF-A0A7X9EHV2-F1
#
_entry.id   AF-A0A7X9EHV2-F1
#
_cell.length_a   1.000
_cell.length_b   1.000
_cell.length_c   1.000
_cell.angle_alpha   90.00
_cell.angle_beta   90.00
_cell.angle_gamma   90.00
#
_symmetry.space_group_name_H-M   'P 1'
#
loop_
_entity.id
_entity.type
_entity.pdbx_description
1 polymer ?
#
loop_
_entity_poly.entity_id
_entity_poly.type
_entity_poly.pdbx_seq_one_letter_code
_entity_poly.pdbx_strand_id
1 'polypeptide(L)' 'MCENEQTQRLPLIGEKAPSFSATTTQGKVNFPDDYKGKWVILFSHPADFTPVCTTEFMTFATMLPEFE' A
#
# COMPACT_ATOMS: atom_id res chain seq x y z
N MET A 1 12.04 16.74 -25.46
CA MET A 1 10.94 16.70 -24.47
C MET A 1 10.87 15.26 -24.02
N CYS A 2 11.48 14.92 -22.89
CA CYS A 2 11.49 13.54 -22.41
C CYS A 2 10.17 13.29 -21.70
N GLU A 3 9.30 12.47 -22.30
CA GLU A 3 8.10 11.96 -21.65
C GLU A 3 8.52 11.12 -20.45
N ASN A 4 8.03 11.49 -19.27
CA ASN A 4 8.10 10.66 -18.07
C ASN A 4 7.21 9.44 -18.31
N GLU A 5 7.76 8.38 -18.90
CA GLU A 5 7.16 7.05 -18.91
C GLU A 5 7.04 6.58 -17.45
N GLN A 6 5.87 6.82 -16.85
CA GLN A 6 5.45 6.11 -15.64
C GLN A 6 5.43 4.63 -16.01
N THR A 7 6.52 3.96 -15.68
CA THR A 7 6.75 2.56 -16.02
C THR A 7 5.70 1.73 -15.28
N GLN A 8 4.58 1.40 -15.92
CA GLN A 8 3.63 0.41 -15.42
C GLN A 8 4.25 -0.98 -15.56
N ARG A 9 5.32 -1.24 -14.78
CA ARG A 9 5.87 -2.57 -14.61
C ARG A 9 5.51 -3.05 -13.21
N LEU A 10 5.25 -4.34 -13.11
CA LEU A 10 5.01 -4.99 -11.83
C LEU A 10 6.26 -4.81 -10.96
N PRO A 11 6.11 -4.33 -9.71
CA PRO A 11 7.23 -4.25 -8.78
C PRO A 11 7.90 -5.61 -8.61
N LEU A 12 9.23 -5.64 -8.63
CA LEU A 12 9.98 -6.88 -8.42
C LEU A 12 10.40 -7.02 -6.96
N ILE A 13 10.52 -8.27 -6.51
CA ILE A 13 11.01 -8.58 -5.16
C ILE A 13 12.47 -8.13 -5.05
N GLY A 14 12.78 -7.36 -4.00
CA GLY A 14 14.11 -6.83 -3.73
C GLY A 14 14.38 -5.44 -4.33
N GLU A 15 13.49 -4.93 -5.18
CA GLU A 15 13.56 -3.55 -5.66
C GLU A 15 12.98 -2.56 -4.64
N LYS A 16 13.38 -1.30 -4.78
CA LYS A 16 12.77 -0.22 -3.99
C LYS A 16 11.30 -0.07 -4.39
N ALA A 17 10.43 -0.02 -3.40
CA ALA A 17 9.01 0.21 -3.62
C ALA A 17 8.78 1.56 -4.33
N PRO A 18 7.80 1.66 -5.24
CA PRO A 18 7.55 2.87 -6.02
C PRO A 18 7.12 4.02 -5.11
N SER A 19 7.67 5.21 -5.36
CA SER A 19 7.31 6.41 -4.61
C SER A 19 5.99 6.99 -5.10
N PHE A 20 5.06 7.24 -4.18
CA PHE A 20 3.81 7.92 -4.50
C PHE A 20 3.31 8.77 -3.33
N SER A 21 2.53 9.81 -3.64
CA SER A 21 1.78 10.58 -2.66
C SER A 21 0.30 10.35 -2.84
N ALA A 22 -0.42 9.98 -1.78
CA ALA A 22 -1.85 9.71 -1.83
C ALA A 22 -2.59 10.32 -0.63
N THR A 23 -3.88 10.59 -0.81
CA THR A 23 -4.77 11.00 0.28
C THR A 23 -5.38 9.74 0.88
N THR A 24 -5.21 9.56 2.19
CA THR A 24 -5.77 8.44 2.96
C THR A 24 -6.81 8.95 3.96
N THR A 25 -7.51 8.03 4.62
CA THR A 25 -8.43 8.35 5.72
C THR A 25 -7.75 8.96 6.95
N GLN A 26 -6.43 8.81 7.08
CA GLN A 26 -5.62 9.39 8.17
C GLN A 26 -4.85 10.65 7.73
N GLY A 27 -5.08 11.15 6.52
CA GLY A 27 -4.38 12.30 5.94
C GLY A 27 -3.53 11.94 4.72
N LYS A 28 -2.71 12.89 4.25
CA LYS A 28 -1.84 12.69 3.09
C LYS A 28 -0.62 11.87 3.49
N VAL A 29 -0.26 10.90 2.67
CA VAL A 29 0.91 10.03 2.85
C VAL A 29 1.88 10.18 1.68
N ASN A 30 3.18 10.10 1.96
CA ASN A 30 4.28 10.00 1.00
C ASN A 30 4.96 8.64 1.19
N PHE A 31 4.57 7.67 0.37
CA PHE A 31 5.10 6.31 0.41
C PHE A 31 6.34 6.18 -0.48
N PRO A 32 7.38 5.41 -0.10
CA PRO A 32 7.56 4.72 1.20
C PRO A 32 8.25 5.58 2.27
N ASP A 33 8.54 6.86 2.00
CA ASP A 33 9.37 7.71 2.86
C ASP A 33 8.82 7.89 4.28
N ASP A 34 7.51 8.04 4.42
CA ASP A 34 6.83 8.22 5.72
C ASP A 34 6.90 6.98 6.63
N TYR A 35 7.26 5.80 6.09
CA TYR A 35 7.32 4.53 6.82
C TYR A 35 8.73 3.93 6.92
N LYS A 36 9.77 4.72 6.68
CA LYS A 36 11.16 4.26 6.80
C LYS A 36 11.44 3.62 8.17
N GLY A 37 12.05 2.44 8.15
CA GLY A 37 12.41 1.68 9.35
C GLY A 37 11.29 0.81 9.92
N LYS A 38 10.11 0.78 9.28
CA LYS A 38 9.01 -0.12 9.63
C LYS A 38 8.69 -1.05 8.46
N TRP A 39 8.23 -2.27 8.76
CA TRP A 39 7.61 -3.13 7.76
C TRP A 39 6.24 -2.58 7.40
N VAL A 40 5.90 -2.59 6.11
CA VAL A 40 4.61 -2.11 5.61
C VAL A 40 4.00 -3.13 4.67
N ILE A 41 2.73 -3.46 4.91
CA ILE A 41 1.89 -4.27 4.03
C ILE A 41 0.95 -3.31 3.30
N LEU A 42 1.15 -3.16 1.99
CA LEU A 42 0.26 -2.40 1.12
C LEU A 42 -0.64 -3.38 0.34
N PHE A 43 -1.96 -3.25 0.49
CA PHE A 43 -2.93 -4.07 -0.22
C PHE A 43 -4.00 -3.18 -0.86
N SER A 44 -4.54 -3.64 -1.98
CA SER A 44 -5.60 -2.95 -2.72
C SER A 44 -6.86 -3.81 -2.74
N HIS A 45 -8.02 -3.18 -2.60
CA HIS A 45 -9.32 -3.79 -2.88
C HIS A 45 -9.97 -3.06 -4.06
N PRO A 46 -10.75 -3.74 -4.93
CA PRO A 46 -11.29 -3.16 -6.16
C PRO A 46 -12.38 -2.10 -5.92
N ALA A 47 -13.17 -2.25 -4.84
CA ALA A 47 -14.19 -1.29 -4.45
C ALA A 47 -14.55 -1.46 -2.97
N ASP A 48 -14.93 -0.37 -2.30
CA ASP A 48 -15.51 -0.40 -0.96
C ASP A 48 -16.85 -1.18 -0.97
N PHE A 49 -17.17 -1.86 0.14
CA PHE A 49 -18.44 -2.59 0.36
C PHE A 49 -18.74 -3.78 -0.59
N THR A 50 -17.70 -4.46 -1.06
CA THR A 50 -17.86 -5.77 -1.72
C THR A 50 -17.67 -6.91 -0.72
N PRO A 51 -18.49 -7.97 -0.74
CA PRO A 51 -18.60 -8.95 0.35
C PRO A 51 -17.33 -9.77 0.63
N VAL A 52 -16.34 -9.75 -0.28
CA VAL A 52 -15.05 -10.46 -0.13
C VAL A 52 -14.01 -9.60 0.57
N CYS A 53 -13.99 -8.28 0.32
CA CYS A 53 -12.94 -7.41 0.86
C CYS A 53 -13.15 -7.06 2.35
N THR A 54 -14.38 -7.15 2.87
CA THR A 54 -14.67 -6.92 4.30
C THR A 54 -14.10 -8.03 5.19
N THR A 55 -14.08 -9.28 4.73
CA THR A 55 -13.52 -10.39 5.50
C THR A 55 -12.00 -10.36 5.52
N GLU A 56 -11.37 -10.03 4.39
CA GLU A 56 -9.90 -9.89 4.30
C GLU A 56 -9.39 -8.80 5.26
N PHE A 57 -10.07 -7.65 5.33
CA PHE A 57 -9.70 -6.55 6.22
C PHE A 57 -9.82 -6.92 7.70
N MET A 58 -10.88 -7.64 8.10
CA MET A 58 -11.03 -8.09 9.49
C MET A 58 -9.96 -9.09 9.91
N THR A 59 -9.55 -9.99 9.03
CA THR A 59 -8.49 -10.97 9.32
C THR A 59 -7.13 -10.30 9.51
N PHE A 60 -6.78 -9.31 8.68
CA PHE A 60 -5.57 -8.51 8.91
C PHE A 60 -5.64 -7.70 10.21
N ALA A 61 -6.82 -7.15 10.54
CA ALA A 61 -7.00 -6.42 11.79
C ALA A 61 -6.83 -7.32 13.02
N THR A 62 -7.26 -8.59 12.96
CA THR A 62 -7.06 -9.54 14.07
C THR A 62 -5.61 -10.00 14.25
N MET A 63 -4.78 -9.96 13.19
CA MET A 63 -3.37 -10.34 13.24
C MET A 63 -2.42 -9.16 13.51
N LEU A 64 -2.90 -7.92 13.54
CA LEU A 64 -2.13 -6.74 13.96
C LEU A 64 -1.22 -6.96 15.20
N PRO A 65 -1.67 -7.60 16.30
CA PRO A 65 -0.81 -7.86 17.45
C PRO A 65 0.36 -8.82 17.19
N GLU A 66 0.36 -9.58 16.10
CA GLU A 66 1.50 -10.43 15.68
C GLU A 66 2.53 -9.65 14.84
N PHE A 67 2.19 -8.42 14.41
CA PHE A 67 3.05 -7.57 13.58
C PHE A 67 3.69 -6.40 14.35
N GLU A 68 3.49 -6.32 15.68
CA GLU A 68 4.17 -5.38 16.59
C GLU A 68 5.57 -5.82 17.00
#